data_AF-A0A838FTI9-F1
#
_entry.id   AF-A0A838FTI9-F1
#
_cell.length_a   1.000
_cell.length_b   1.000
_cell.length_c   1.000
_cell.angle_alpha   90.00
_cell.angle_beta   90.00
_cell.angle_gamma   90.00
#
_symmetry.space_group_name_H-M   'P 1'
#
loop_
_entity.id
_entity.type
_entity.pdbx_description
1 polymer ?
#
loop_
_entity_poly.entity_id
_entity_poly.type
_entity_poly.pdbx_seq_one_letter_code
_entity_poly.pdbx_strand_id
1 'polypeptide(L)'
;MRTTLTLDADVAAKAKKGAAKLRRPFKEVINAALRIGLDEVLKPAPAKLYRTRGRPLGLRPGLNYDDVAGLLAHSEGEDHP
;
A
#
# COMPACT_ATOMS: atom_id res chain seq x y z
N MET A 1 25.81 -13.48 10.76
CA MET A 1 26.23 -14.07 9.48
C MET A 1 27.43 -13.30 8.93
N ARG A 2 28.40 -13.99 8.29
CA ARG A 2 29.53 -13.38 7.58
C ARG A 2 29.21 -13.39 6.08
N THR A 3 29.24 -12.24 5.46
CA THR A 3 28.99 -12.04 4.02
C THR A 3 30.07 -11.13 3.45
N THR A 4 30.38 -11.30 2.17
CA THR A 4 31.21 -10.38 1.40
C THR A 4 30.30 -9.64 0.44
N LEU A 5 30.30 -8.32 0.50
CA LEU A 5 29.50 -7.46 -0.36
C LEU A 5 30.44 -6.49 -1.07
N THR A 6 30.33 -6.43 -2.40
CA THR A 6 31.02 -5.41 -3.20
C THR A 6 30.22 -4.10 -3.12
N LEU A 7 30.90 -2.99 -2.82
CA LEU A 7 30.30 -1.66 -2.73
C LEU A 7 30.91 -0.76 -3.80
N ASP A 8 30.08 0.10 -4.40
CA ASP A 8 30.56 1.17 -5.26
C ASP A 8 31.45 2.14 -4.47
N ALA A 9 32.38 2.78 -5.19
CA ALA A 9 33.43 3.60 -4.57
C ALA A 9 32.87 4.77 -3.75
N ASP A 10 31.79 5.39 -4.23
CA ASP A 10 31.10 6.49 -3.57
C ASP A 10 30.36 6.01 -2.30
N VAL A 11 29.67 4.87 -2.37
CA VAL A 11 28.98 4.25 -1.23
C VAL A 11 29.98 3.87 -0.13
N ALA A 12 31.09 3.24 -0.51
CA ALA A 12 32.15 2.88 0.42
C ALA A 12 32.77 4.11 1.10
N ALA A 13 33.03 5.19 0.33
CA ALA A 13 33.55 6.44 0.88
C ALA A 13 32.56 7.09 1.86
N LYS A 14 31.27 7.12 1.52
CA LYS A 14 30.21 7.69 2.38
C LYS A 14 30.07 6.90 3.68
N ALA A 15 30.09 5.57 3.60
CA ALA A 15 30.02 4.71 4.78
C ALA A 15 31.26 4.86 5.70
N LYS A 16 32.47 4.96 5.13
CA LYS A 16 33.70 5.22 5.90
C LYS A 16 33.65 6.57 6.62
N LYS A 17 33.19 7.63 5.94
CA LYS A 17 32.98 8.95 6.56
C LYS A 17 31.95 8.87 7.69
N GLY A 18 30.86 8.14 7.50
CA GLY A 18 29.85 7.90 8.53
C GLY A 18 30.41 7.18 9.76
N ALA A 19 31.19 6.12 9.56
CA ALA A 19 31.85 5.38 10.62
C ALA A 19 32.81 6.26 11.44
N ALA A 20 33.62 7.08 10.76
CA ALA A 20 34.53 8.03 11.41
C ALA A 20 33.76 9.08 12.23
N LYS A 21 32.70 9.66 11.65
CA LYS A 21 31.87 10.68 12.32
C LYS A 21 31.15 10.13 13.56
N LEU A 22 30.61 8.92 13.47
CA LEU A 22 29.86 8.28 14.56
C LEU A 22 30.78 7.59 15.58
N ARG A 23 32.08 7.45 15.29
CA ARG A 23 33.05 6.66 16.09
C ARG A 23 32.56 5.23 16.35
N ARG A 24 31.94 4.62 15.32
CA ARG A 24 31.39 3.26 15.39
C ARG A 24 32.07 2.35 14.38
N PRO A 25 32.13 1.03 14.64
CA PRO A 25 32.66 0.07 13.68
C PRO A 25 31.96 0.17 12.33
N PHE A 26 32.72 0.07 11.24
CA PHE A 26 32.20 0.16 9.86
C PHE A 26 31.02 -0.81 9.61
N LYS A 27 31.12 -2.03 10.13
CA LYS A 27 30.07 -3.05 10.07
C LYS A 27 28.76 -2.59 10.71
N GLU A 28 28.82 -1.92 11.86
CA GLU A 28 27.61 -1.46 12.55
C GLU A 28 26.92 -0.36 11.75
N VAL A 29 27.70 0.59 11.21
CA VAL A 29 27.16 1.69 10.41
C VAL A 29 26.54 1.18 9.11
N ILE A 30 27.21 0.27 8.41
CA ILE A 30 26.66 -0.38 7.21
C ILE A 30 25.37 -1.13 7.52
N ASN A 31 25.34 -1.95 8.57
CA ASN A 31 24.14 -2.70 8.93
C ASN A 31 22.98 -1.78 9.35
N ALA A 32 23.25 -0.68 10.06
CA ALA A 32 22.23 0.29 10.41
C ALA A 32 21.67 1.00 9.16
N ALA A 33 22.55 1.43 8.25
CA ALA A 33 22.15 2.05 7.00
C ALA A 33 21.34 1.10 6.10
N LEU A 34 21.76 -0.17 6.01
CA LEU A 34 21.05 -1.19 5.23
C LEU A 34 19.67 -1.48 5.79
N ARG A 35 19.47 -1.53 7.11
CA ARG A 35 18.12 -1.70 7.69
C ARG A 35 17.18 -0.57 7.26
N ILE A 36 17.62 0.67 7.46
CA ILE A 36 16.83 1.86 7.07
C ILE A 36 16.55 1.85 5.56
N GLY A 37 17.56 1.56 4.74
CA GLY A 37 17.40 1.53 3.29
C GLY A 37 16.49 0.40 2.82
N LEU A 38 16.61 -0.80 3.40
CA LEU A 38 15.77 -1.94 3.05
C LEU A 38 14.32 -1.74 3.48
N ASP A 39 14.07 -1.11 4.64
CA ASP A 39 12.71 -0.78 5.09
C ASP A 39 12.00 0.13 4.08
N GLU A 40 12.70 1.11 3.51
CA GLU A 40 12.14 2.01 2.49
C GLU A 40 12.06 1.37 1.10
N VAL A 41 13.03 0.53 0.70
CA VAL A 41 12.99 -0.19 -0.59
C VAL A 41 11.89 -1.25 -0.62
N LEU A 42 11.66 -1.93 0.50
CA LEU A 42 10.63 -2.96 0.64
C LEU A 42 9.26 -2.39 1.00
N LYS A 43 9.17 -1.07 1.21
CA LYS A 43 7.91 -0.41 1.53
C LYS A 43 6.94 -0.59 0.36
N PRO A 44 5.74 -1.12 0.61
CA PRO A 44 4.75 -1.27 -0.44
C PRO A 44 4.44 0.12 -1.03
N ALA A 45 4.31 0.18 -2.35
CA ALA A 45 3.90 1.42 -3.02
C ALA A 45 2.60 1.92 -2.37
N PRO A 46 2.45 3.24 -2.16
CA PRO A 46 1.26 3.78 -1.54
C PRO A 46 0.04 3.36 -2.35
N ALA A 47 -0.79 2.49 -1.77
CA ALA A 47 -2.03 2.08 -2.39
C ALA A 47 -2.97 3.29 -2.43
N LYS A 48 -3.48 3.61 -3.62
CA LYS A 48 -4.55 4.59 -3.75
C LYS A 48 -5.73 4.09 -2.93
N LEU A 49 -6.22 4.88 -1.97
CA LEU A 49 -7.45 4.54 -1.25
C LEU A 49 -8.55 4.26 -2.26
N TYR A 50 -9.16 3.08 -2.15
CA TYR A 50 -10.34 2.74 -2.91
C TYR A 50 -11.44 3.74 -2.52
N ARG A 51 -12.00 4.43 -3.53
CA ARG A 51 -13.12 5.36 -3.36
C ARG A 51 -14.23 4.95 -4.31
N THR A 52 -15.34 4.46 -3.76
CA THR A 52 -16.56 4.24 -4.52
C THR A 52 -17.14 5.58 -4.94
N ARG A 53 -17.30 5.81 -6.25
CA ARG A 53 -18.08 6.94 -6.76
C ARG A 53 -19.55 6.54 -6.75
N GLY A 54 -20.32 7.08 -5.81
CA GLY A 54 -21.77 6.91 -5.81
C GLY A 54 -22.37 7.48 -7.10
N ARG A 55 -23.27 6.72 -7.74
CA ARG A 55 -24.11 7.21 -8.82
C ARG A 55 -25.49 7.51 -8.23
N PRO A 56 -26.12 8.66 -8.54
CA PRO A 56 -27.51 8.88 -8.17
C PRO A 56 -28.38 7.87 -8.94
N LEU A 57 -28.85 6.83 -8.26
CA LEU A 57 -29.75 5.84 -8.85
C LEU A 57 -31.20 6.32 -8.86
N GLY A 58 -31.53 7.26 -7.98
CA GLY A 58 -32.90 7.75 -7.79
C GLY A 58 -33.83 6.66 -7.27
N LEU A 59 -35.05 7.06 -6.91
CA LEU A 59 -36.16 6.15 -6.71
C LEU A 59 -36.84 5.96 -8.06
N ARG A 60 -36.95 4.71 -8.54
CA ARG A 60 -37.77 4.44 -9.72
C ARG A 60 -39.23 4.62 -9.33
N PRO A 61 -40.05 5.32 -10.15
CA PRO A 61 -41.48 5.45 -9.88
C PRO A 61 -42.12 4.09 -9.65
N GLY A 62 -42.92 3.97 -8.58
CA GLY A 62 -43.59 2.72 -8.22
C GLY A 62 -42.73 1.74 -7.41
N LEU A 63 -41.43 2.00 -7.19
CA LEU A 63 -40.59 1.20 -6.30
C LEU A 63 -40.40 1.88 -4.94
N ASN A 64 -40.62 1.11 -3.88
CA ASN A 64 -40.27 1.48 -2.52
C ASN A 64 -39.14 0.57 -2.02
N TYR A 65 -37.94 1.13 -1.81
CA TYR A 65 -36.78 0.33 -1.38
C TYR A 65 -36.85 -0.11 0.09
N ASP A 66 -37.77 0.45 0.88
CA ASP A 66 -38.02 0.01 2.25
C ASP A 66 -39.04 -1.15 2.33
N ASP A 67 -39.69 -1.49 1.22
CA ASP A 67 -40.62 -2.63 1.10
C ASP A 67 -39.97 -3.79 0.34
N VAL A 68 -39.20 -4.60 1.05
CA VAL A 68 -38.49 -5.75 0.46
C VAL A 68 -39.46 -6.74 -0.19
N ALA A 69 -40.63 -6.98 0.41
CA ALA A 69 -41.60 -7.94 -0.11
C ALA A 69 -42.21 -7.46 -1.43
N GLY A 70 -42.60 -6.18 -1.50
CA GLY A 70 -43.11 -5.56 -2.72
C GLY A 70 -42.08 -5.52 -3.85
N LEU A 71 -40.81 -5.26 -3.52
CA LEU A 71 -39.71 -5.29 -4.49
C LEU A 71 -39.47 -6.68 -5.08
N LEU A 72 -39.52 -7.73 -4.24
CA LEU A 72 -39.37 -9.11 -4.69
C LEU A 72 -40.52 -9.53 -5.58
N ALA A 73 -41.77 -9.25 -5.18
CA ALA A 73 -42.96 -9.52 -5.99
C ALA A 73 -42.91 -8.80 -7.34
N HIS A 74 -42.45 -7.54 -7.38
CA HIS A 74 -42.26 -6.80 -8.64
C HIS A 74 -41.14 -7.38 -9.52
N SER A 75 -40.11 -7.98 -8.92
CA SER A 75 -38.98 -8.59 -9.65
C SER A 75 -39.27 -10.01 -10.14
N GLU A 76 -40.17 -10.72 -9.46
CA GLU A 76 -40.54 -12.12 -9.72
C GLU A 76 -41.86 -12.29 -10.51
N GLY A 77 -42.64 -11.23 -10.72
CA GLY A 77 -43.90 -11.26 -11.46
C GLY A 77 -43.78 -11.48 -12.98
N GLU A 78 -44.81 -12.09 -13.59
CA GLU A 78 -44.89 -12.44 -15.02
C GLU A 78 -44.93 -11.24 -16.00
N ASP A 79 -45.05 -10.00 -15.52
CA ASP A 79 -45.05 -8.78 -16.35
C ASP A 79 -43.64 -8.23 -16.68
N HIS A 80 -42.60 -9.07 -16.55
CA HIS A 80 -41.26 -8.76 -17.05
C HIS A 80 -41.18 -9.04 -18.56
N PRO A 81 -40.99 -8.05 -19.45
CA PRO A 81 -40.64 -8.32 -20.85
C PRO A 81 -39.25 -8.94 -20.99
#